data_AF-A0A7Y7P661-F1
#
_entry.id   AF-A0A7Y7P661-F1
#
_cell.length_a   1.000
_cell.length_b   1.000
_cell.length_c   1.000
_cell.angle_alpha   90.00
_cell.angle_beta   90.00
_cell.angle_gamma   90.00
#
_symmetry.space_group_name_H-M   'P 1'
#
loop_
_entity.id
_entity.type
_entity.pdbx_description
1 polymer ?
#
loop_
_entity_poly.entity_id
_entity_poly.type
_entity_poly.pdbx_seq_one_letter_code
_entity_poly.pdbx_strand_id
1 'polypeptide(L)'
;MKTAIIVLCIGIFLICACNYQRTDEKSISEQYYYIVFSSKRHSFDTVVADNSRFNFINNLHKLDSIELIFAGKEVKIYKLTNVPEAPLDGEYIGYWEKSVGLFYMKNLSWYSYSLLTSNRDSTVRYINMLMGVVSCYPDMASSPINRK
;
A
#
# COMPACT_ATOMS: atom_id res chain seq x y z
N MET A 1 6.35 -38.91 -49.16
CA MET A 1 6.66 -37.46 -49.01
C MET A 1 5.45 -36.60 -48.62
N LYS A 2 4.24 -36.82 -49.15
CA LYS A 2 3.06 -35.97 -48.84
C LYS A 2 2.57 -36.03 -47.38
N THR A 3 2.72 -37.18 -46.72
CA THR A 3 2.30 -37.39 -45.32
C THR A 3 3.18 -36.66 -44.30
N ALA A 4 4.47 -36.53 -44.56
CA ALA A 4 5.40 -35.84 -43.65
C ALA A 4 5.14 -34.33 -43.58
N ILE A 5 4.69 -33.73 -44.68
CA ILE A 5 4.37 -32.30 -44.77
C ILE A 5 3.11 -31.98 -43.96
N ILE A 6 2.10 -32.85 -44.00
CA ILE A 6 0.86 -32.67 -43.25
C ILE A 6 1.11 -32.71 -41.73
N VAL A 7 1.93 -33.65 -41.26
CA VAL A 7 2.30 -33.75 -39.84
C VAL A 7 3.09 -32.53 -39.38
N LEU A 8 4.00 -32.02 -40.22
CA LEU A 8 4.74 -30.80 -39.95
C LEU A 8 3.81 -29.57 -39.82
N CYS A 9 2.84 -29.44 -40.73
CA CYS A 9 1.88 -28.34 -40.72
C CYS A 9 0.96 -28.36 -39.48
N ILE A 10 0.51 -29.56 -39.05
CA ILE A 10 -0.32 -29.71 -37.83
C ILE A 10 0.49 -29.36 -36.58
N GLY A 11 1.77 -29.74 -36.52
CA GLY A 11 2.67 -29.39 -35.42
C GLY A 11 2.86 -27.88 -35.28
N ILE A 12 3.07 -27.18 -36.40
CA ILE A 12 3.21 -25.71 -36.40
C ILE A 12 1.89 -25.05 -35.98
N PHE A 13 0.75 -25.55 -36.45
CA PHE A 13 -0.57 -25.01 -36.09
C PHE A 13 -0.88 -25.17 -34.60
N LEU A 14 -0.51 -26.30 -33.98
CA LEU A 14 -0.66 -26.53 -32.53
C LEU A 14 0.25 -25.62 -31.69
N ILE A 15 1.49 -25.38 -32.14
CA ILE A 15 2.42 -24.45 -31.46
C ILE A 15 1.91 -23.00 -31.57
N CYS A 16 1.39 -22.60 -32.73
CA CYS A 16 0.81 -21.28 -32.93
C CYS A 16 -0.51 -21.09 -32.14
N ALA A 17 -1.36 -22.11 -32.06
CA ALA A 17 -2.60 -22.07 -31.27
C ALA A 17 -2.32 -21.95 -29.76
N CYS A 18 -1.30 -22.64 -29.24
CA CYS A 18 -0.86 -22.50 -27.85
C CYS A 18 -0.33 -21.09 -27.53
N ASN A 19 0.36 -20.45 -28.48
CA ASN A 19 0.88 -19.09 -28.27
C ASN A 19 -0.18 -17.99 -28.47
N TYR A 20 -1.24 -18.24 -29.24
CA TYR A 20 -2.30 -17.24 -29.48
C TYR A 20 -3.20 -17.02 -28.24
N GLN A 21 -3.33 -18.03 -27.38
CA GLN A 21 -4.01 -17.89 -26.08
C GLN A 21 -3.19 -17.14 -25.03
N ARG A 22 -1.95 -16.76 -25.37
CA ARG A 22 -1.07 -15.89 -24.59
C ARG A 22 -0.99 -14.48 -25.19
N THR A 23 -2.05 -14.05 -25.85
CA THR A 23 -2.29 -12.64 -26.08
C THR A 23 -2.77 -12.10 -24.74
N ASP A 24 -1.84 -11.50 -24.00
CA ASP A 24 -2.03 -10.82 -22.73
C ASP A 24 -3.10 -9.72 -22.86
N GLU A 25 -4.38 -10.09 -22.85
CA GLU A 25 -5.31 -9.35 -21.99
C GLU A 25 -4.86 -9.63 -20.56
N LYS A 26 -3.81 -8.93 -20.13
CA LYS A 26 -3.78 -8.44 -18.75
C LYS A 26 -5.03 -7.59 -18.62
N SER A 27 -6.15 -8.25 -18.34
CA SER A 27 -7.18 -7.63 -17.52
C SER A 27 -6.40 -7.08 -16.35
N ILE A 28 -6.24 -5.77 -16.34
CA ILE A 28 -5.73 -5.06 -15.19
C ILE A 28 -6.75 -5.44 -14.13
N SER A 29 -6.44 -6.47 -13.33
CA SER A 29 -7.30 -6.90 -12.25
C SER A 29 -7.52 -5.62 -11.45
N GLU A 30 -8.74 -5.11 -11.43
CA GLU A 30 -9.01 -3.83 -10.79
C GLU A 30 -8.52 -3.92 -9.35
N GLN A 31 -7.43 -3.21 -9.06
CA GLN A 31 -6.81 -3.22 -7.75
C GLN A 31 -7.56 -2.20 -6.92
N TYR A 32 -8.36 -2.68 -5.98
CA TYR A 32 -9.06 -1.80 -5.05
C TYR A 32 -8.20 -1.58 -3.82
N TYR A 33 -8.14 -0.33 -3.39
CA TYR A 33 -7.59 0.08 -2.12
C TYR A 33 -8.76 0.45 -1.20
N TYR A 34 -8.72 -0.03 0.03
CA TYR A 34 -9.72 0.29 1.04
C TYR A 34 -9.04 0.69 2.34
N ILE A 35 -9.72 1.54 3.10
CA ILE A 35 -9.28 2.01 4.40
C ILE A 35 -10.13 1.33 5.45
N VAL A 36 -9.48 0.61 6.36
CA VAL A 36 -10.11 0.03 7.54
C VAL A 36 -9.99 1.05 8.66
N PHE A 37 -11.13 1.55 9.13
CA PHE A 37 -11.22 2.46 10.26
C PHE A 37 -11.60 1.68 11.52
N SER A 38 -10.90 1.96 12.62
CA SER A 38 -11.23 1.42 13.92
C SER A 38 -11.19 2.52 14.97
N SER A 39 -12.11 2.46 15.93
CA SER A 39 -12.10 3.28 17.14
C SER A 39 -12.39 2.41 18.36
N LYS A 40 -12.06 2.87 19.57
CA LYS A 40 -12.44 2.19 20.83
C LYS A 40 -13.94 1.90 20.98
N ARG A 41 -14.82 2.53 20.18
CA ARG A 41 -16.29 2.47 20.35
C ARG A 41 -17.04 1.66 19.28
N HIS A 42 -16.44 1.29 18.15
CA HIS A 42 -17.17 0.64 17.05
C HIS A 42 -16.38 -0.47 16.32
N SER A 43 -17.12 -1.31 15.59
CA SER A 43 -16.65 -2.30 14.61
C SER A 43 -15.81 -1.64 13.50
N PHE A 44 -15.02 -2.45 12.81
CA PHE A 44 -14.25 -2.01 11.66
C PHE A 44 -15.16 -1.52 10.53
N ASP A 45 -15.03 -0.26 10.13
CA ASP A 45 -15.68 0.27 8.93
C ASP A 45 -14.69 0.25 7.77
N THR A 46 -15.16 -0.18 6.60
CA THR A 46 -14.35 -0.23 5.38
C THR A 46 -14.83 0.83 4.40
N VAL A 47 -13.95 1.75 4.00
CA VAL A 47 -14.25 2.75 2.97
C VAL A 47 -13.33 2.55 1.78
N VAL A 48 -13.88 2.50 0.57
CA VAL A 48 -13.07 2.46 -0.65
C VAL A 48 -12.27 3.76 -0.74
N ALA A 49 -10.95 3.64 -0.89
CA ALA A 49 -10.08 4.77 -1.05
C ALA A 49 -10.17 5.24 -2.51
N ASP A 50 -10.76 6.42 -2.74
CA ASP A 50 -10.68 7.08 -4.02
C ASP A 50 -9.42 7.97 -4.09
N ASN A 51 -8.93 8.23 -5.29
CA ASN A 51 -7.72 9.05 -5.48
C ASN A 51 -7.85 10.46 -4.89
N SER A 52 -9.07 11.00 -4.76
CA SER A 52 -9.29 12.35 -4.19
C SER A 52 -8.88 12.42 -2.72
N ARG A 53 -9.09 11.33 -1.95
CA ARG A 53 -8.64 11.20 -0.58
C ARG A 53 -7.13 11.02 -0.42
N PHE A 54 -6.34 10.90 -1.48
CA PHE A 54 -4.87 10.90 -1.34
C PHE A 54 -4.23 12.24 -1.65
N ASN A 55 -4.97 13.18 -2.25
CA ASN A 55 -4.48 14.53 -2.52
C ASN A 55 -4.15 15.32 -1.25
N PHE A 56 -4.67 14.92 -0.08
CA PHE A 56 -4.27 15.56 1.20
C PHE A 56 -2.82 15.27 1.59
N ILE A 57 -2.19 14.20 1.08
CA ILE A 57 -0.81 13.83 1.44
C ILE A 57 0.16 14.96 1.08
N ASN A 58 -0.08 15.65 -0.03
CA ASN A 58 0.76 16.77 -0.47
C ASN A 58 0.73 17.96 0.51
N ASN A 59 -0.28 18.03 1.37
CA ASN A 59 -0.44 19.09 2.36
C ASN A 59 0.09 18.66 3.74
N LEU A 60 0.83 17.55 3.85
CA LEU A 60 1.37 17.06 5.12
C LEU A 60 2.82 17.46 5.33
N HIS A 61 3.11 17.71 6.60
CA HIS A 61 4.44 18.00 7.06
C HIS A 61 5.18 16.69 7.31
N LYS A 62 6.36 16.55 6.69
CA LYS A 62 7.28 15.46 6.98
C LYS A 62 7.97 15.71 8.32
N LEU A 63 7.82 14.79 9.26
CA LEU A 63 8.50 14.81 10.55
C LEU A 63 9.80 14.04 10.53
N ASP A 64 9.79 12.83 9.94
CA ASP A 64 10.93 11.92 9.98
C ASP A 64 10.90 10.94 8.79
N SER A 65 11.97 10.19 8.58
CA SER A 65 12.02 9.06 7.66
C SER A 65 13.00 7.98 8.09
N ILE A 66 12.65 6.72 7.82
CA ILE A 66 13.52 5.56 7.94
C ILE A 66 13.80 5.06 6.52
N GLU A 67 15.07 4.77 6.28
CA GLU A 67 15.54 4.10 5.07
C GLU A 67 16.06 2.72 5.45
N LEU A 68 15.66 1.70 4.70
CA LEU A 68 16.09 0.33 4.91
C LEU A 68 16.06 -0.45 3.60
N ILE A 69 16.81 -1.55 3.55
CA ILE A 69 16.77 -2.47 2.43
C ILE A 69 15.82 -3.61 2.78
N PHE A 70 14.75 -3.76 2.00
CA PHE A 70 13.79 -4.85 2.12
C PHE A 70 13.67 -5.62 0.81
N ALA A 71 13.83 -6.95 0.87
CA ALA A 71 13.78 -7.83 -0.30
C ALA A 71 14.65 -7.34 -1.49
N GLY A 72 15.84 -6.80 -1.17
CA GLY A 72 16.77 -6.24 -2.16
C GLY A 72 16.36 -4.90 -2.76
N LYS A 73 15.31 -4.25 -2.23
CA LYS A 73 14.87 -2.92 -2.64
C LYS A 73 15.04 -1.93 -1.51
N GLU A 74 15.46 -0.73 -1.86
CA GLU A 74 15.46 0.40 -0.92
C GLU A 74 14.02 0.81 -0.65
N VAL A 75 13.66 0.85 0.63
CA VAL A 75 12.35 1.27 1.13
C VAL A 75 12.56 2.47 2.02
N LYS A 76 11.86 3.56 1.71
CA LYS A 76 11.87 4.79 2.49
C LYS A 76 10.47 5.08 3.01
N ILE A 77 10.31 4.98 4.32
CA ILE A 77 9.06 5.25 5.02
C ILE A 77 9.12 6.66 5.60
N TYR A 78 8.10 7.45 5.33
CA TYR A 78 7.97 8.82 5.80
C TYR A 78 6.94 8.90 6.91
N LYS A 79 7.29 9.57 8.01
CA LYS A 79 6.38 9.94 9.08
C LYS A 79 5.85 11.34 8.80
N LEU A 80 4.53 11.47 8.73
CA LEU A 80 3.82 12.68 8.30
C LEU A 80 2.85 13.16 9.39
N THR A 81 2.56 14.46 9.42
CA THR A 81 1.51 15.05 10.25
C THR A 81 0.78 16.20 9.54
N ASN A 82 -0.45 16.48 9.95
CA ASN A 82 -1.19 17.67 9.52
C ASN A 82 -0.83 18.94 10.31
N VAL A 83 -0.19 18.85 11.48
CA VAL A 83 0.17 20.01 12.29
C VAL A 83 1.59 19.84 12.84
N PRO A 84 2.57 20.66 12.43
CA PRO A 84 3.95 20.50 12.86
C PRO A 84 4.24 21.13 14.23
N GLU A 85 3.41 22.06 14.72
CA GLU A 85 3.82 23.03 15.76
C GLU A 85 2.87 23.22 16.97
N ALA A 86 1.70 22.57 17.07
CA ALA A 86 0.86 22.67 18.28
C ALA A 86 -0.15 21.52 18.44
N PRO A 87 -0.44 21.05 19.67
CA PRO A 87 -1.40 19.97 19.91
C PRO A 87 -2.82 20.52 19.82
N LEU A 88 -3.48 20.31 18.68
CA LEU A 88 -4.90 20.59 18.51
C LEU A 88 -5.69 19.27 18.45
N ASP A 89 -6.96 19.33 18.83
CA ASP A 89 -7.92 18.26 18.54
C ASP A 89 -7.93 17.96 17.03
N GLY A 90 -7.68 16.70 16.67
CA GLY A 90 -7.61 16.28 15.27
C GLY A 90 -6.20 16.15 14.69
N GLU A 91 -5.16 16.24 15.53
CA GLU A 91 -3.80 15.86 15.14
C GLU A 91 -3.75 14.38 14.74
N TYR A 92 -3.04 14.08 13.65
CA TYR A 92 -2.72 12.71 13.28
C TYR A 92 -1.25 12.53 12.91
N ILE A 93 -0.78 11.30 13.12
CA ILE A 93 0.46 10.79 12.56
C ILE A 93 0.12 9.81 11.46
N GLY A 94 0.69 10.04 10.29
CA GLY A 94 0.58 9.18 9.12
C GLY A 94 1.93 8.56 8.76
N TYR A 95 1.91 7.40 8.11
CA TYR A 95 3.08 6.73 7.55
C TYR A 95 2.85 6.44 6.08
N TRP A 96 3.80 6.91 5.26
CA TRP A 96 3.71 6.88 3.81
C TRP A 96 4.93 6.21 3.19
N GLU A 97 4.68 5.39 2.16
CA GLU A 97 5.72 4.78 1.32
C GLU A 97 5.29 4.95 -0.15
N LYS A 98 6.23 5.30 -1.02
CA LYS A 98 5.95 5.74 -2.40
C LYS A 98 5.19 4.71 -3.24
N SER A 99 5.46 3.42 -3.07
CA SER A 99 4.83 2.38 -3.89
C SER A 99 3.42 1.98 -3.44
N VAL A 100 3.01 2.40 -2.24
CA VAL A 100 1.73 2.01 -1.61
C VAL A 100 0.84 3.22 -1.35
N GLY A 101 1.41 4.35 -0.95
CA GLY A 101 0.69 5.50 -0.43
C GLY A 101 0.72 5.55 1.10
N LEU A 102 -0.26 6.25 1.67
CA LEU A 102 -0.41 6.38 3.12
C LEU A 102 -0.99 5.07 3.66
N PHE A 103 -0.13 4.23 4.23
CA PHE A 103 -0.52 2.88 4.64
C PHE A 103 -1.07 2.81 6.05
N TYR A 104 -0.75 3.79 6.91
CA TYR A 104 -1.24 3.85 8.28
C TYR A 104 -1.39 5.29 8.74
N MET A 105 -2.47 5.58 9.44
CA MET A 105 -2.73 6.87 10.05
C MET A 105 -3.38 6.67 11.40
N LYS A 106 -2.92 7.40 12.40
CA LYS A 106 -3.43 7.33 13.76
C LYS A 106 -3.75 8.74 14.24
N ASN A 107 -4.97 8.94 14.72
CA ASN A 107 -5.31 10.17 15.41
C ASN A 107 -4.66 10.17 16.81
N LEU A 108 -4.11 11.29 17.24
CA LEU A 108 -3.44 11.40 18.53
C LEU A 108 -4.39 11.78 19.66
N SER A 109 -5.42 12.58 19.36
CA SER A 109 -6.45 13.00 20.32
C SER A 109 -7.50 11.91 20.53
N TRP A 110 -7.81 11.16 19.48
CA TRP A 110 -8.81 10.10 19.46
C TRP A 110 -8.10 8.75 19.35
N TYR A 111 -8.52 7.74 20.12
CA TYR A 111 -8.05 6.36 19.94
C TYR A 111 -8.66 5.74 18.67
N SER A 112 -8.39 6.35 17.52
CA SER A 112 -8.81 5.92 16.20
C SER A 112 -7.62 5.81 15.26
N TYR A 113 -7.69 4.83 14.37
CA TYR A 113 -6.70 4.64 13.33
C TYR A 113 -7.35 4.18 12.03
N SER A 114 -6.61 4.41 10.96
CA SER A 114 -6.94 4.05 9.59
C SER A 114 -5.78 3.24 9.03
N LEU A 115 -6.07 2.06 8.50
CA LEU A 115 -5.09 1.18 7.86
C LEU A 115 -5.47 1.00 6.40
N LEU A 116 -4.53 1.22 5.49
CA LEU A 116 -4.71 0.91 4.08
C LEU A 116 -4.66 -0.60 3.87
N THR A 117 -5.46 -1.09 2.95
CA THR A 117 -5.48 -2.51 2.60
C THR A 117 -5.97 -2.67 1.16
N SER A 118 -5.85 -3.87 0.62
CA SER A 118 -6.06 -4.15 -0.79
C SER A 118 -6.64 -5.54 -0.98
N ASN A 119 -7.38 -5.75 -2.07
CA ASN A 119 -7.91 -7.06 -2.45
C ASN A 119 -6.83 -8.03 -2.95
N ARG A 120 -5.58 -7.57 -3.05
CA ARG A 120 -4.44 -8.35 -3.52
C ARG A 120 -3.56 -8.79 -2.35
N ASP A 121 -3.48 -10.10 -2.11
CA ASP A 121 -2.72 -10.69 -0.99
C ASP A 121 -1.26 -10.23 -0.91
N SER A 122 -0.59 -10.07 -2.06
CA SER A 122 0.79 -9.57 -2.10
C SER A 122 0.91 -8.13 -1.60
N THR A 123 -0.05 -7.27 -1.93
CA THR A 123 -0.11 -5.88 -1.44
C THR A 123 -0.43 -5.84 0.06
N VAL A 124 -1.37 -6.66 0.53
CA VAL A 124 -1.70 -6.77 1.97
C VAL A 124 -0.50 -7.21 2.78
N ARG A 125 0.23 -8.24 2.32
CA ARG A 125 1.47 -8.69 2.97
C ARG A 125 2.50 -7.58 3.03
N TYR A 126 2.65 -6.81 1.96
CA TYR A 126 3.60 -5.70 1.92
C TYR A 126 3.21 -4.57 2.90
N ILE A 127 1.92 -4.19 2.97
CA ILE A 127 1.43 -3.21 3.95
C ILE A 127 1.66 -3.68 5.39
N ASN A 128 1.29 -4.91 5.72
CA ASN A 128 1.49 -5.47 7.06
C ASN A 128 2.97 -5.51 7.46
N MET A 129 3.86 -5.70 6.49
CA MET A 129 5.29 -5.64 6.71
C MET A 129 5.78 -4.21 6.95
N LEU A 130 5.33 -3.21 6.18
CA LEU A 130 5.62 -1.80 6.46
C LEU A 130 5.16 -1.40 7.86
N MET A 131 3.99 -1.89 8.29
CA MET A 131 3.49 -1.74 9.66
C MET A 131 4.41 -2.37 10.71
N GLY A 132 4.91 -3.59 10.44
CA GLY A 132 5.88 -4.26 11.29
C GLY A 132 7.16 -3.44 11.44
N VAL A 133 7.68 -2.87 10.35
CA VAL A 133 8.82 -1.93 10.39
C VAL A 133 8.50 -0.77 11.31
N VAL A 134 7.43 -0.01 11.07
CA VAL A 134 7.07 1.16 11.90
C VAL A 134 6.99 0.80 13.39
N SER A 135 6.49 -0.38 13.71
CA SER A 135 6.34 -0.86 15.09
C SER A 135 7.68 -1.17 15.78
N CYS A 136 8.71 -1.51 15.01
CA CYS A 136 10.06 -1.82 15.51
C CYS A 136 10.95 -0.58 15.71
N TYR A 137 10.52 0.62 15.29
CA TYR A 137 11.30 1.86 15.43
C TYR A 137 10.61 2.83 16.40
N PRO A 138 11.03 2.84 17.68
CA PRO A 138 10.37 3.60 18.74
C PRO A 138 10.30 5.11 18.47
N ASP A 139 11.32 5.67 17.82
CA ASP A 139 11.40 7.10 17.48
C ASP A 139 10.36 7.50 16.42
N MET A 140 9.98 6.54 15.57
CA MET A 140 8.84 6.71 14.67
C MET A 140 7.51 6.52 15.39
N ALA A 141 7.38 5.52 16.27
CA ALA A 141 6.15 5.25 17.00
C ALA A 141 5.80 6.32 18.06
N SER A 142 6.80 7.03 18.59
CA SER A 142 6.62 8.10 19.57
C SER A 142 6.34 9.43 18.87
N SER A 143 5.30 10.16 19.31
CA SER A 143 5.11 11.53 18.82
C SER A 143 6.22 12.41 19.39
N PRO A 144 6.85 13.32 18.61
CA PRO A 144 7.85 14.26 19.12
C PRO A 144 7.28 15.31 20.08
N ILE A 145 6.07 15.09 20.65
CA ILE A 145 5.49 15.88 21.72
C ILE A 145 6.43 15.78 22.91
N ASN A 146 7.40 16.68 22.93
CA ASN A 146 8.15 17.08 24.11
C ASN A 146 7.10 17.42 25.17
N ARG A 147 6.90 16.50 26.11
CA ARG A 147 6.22 16.78 27.37
C ARG A 147 7.13 17.73 28.15
N LYS A 148 6.93 19.03 27.96
CA LYS A 148 7.32 20.03 28.94
C LYS A 148 6.15 20.29 29.87
#